data_AF-A0A2S0VW72-F1
#
_entry.id   AF-A0A2S0VW72-F1
#
_cell.length_a   1.000
_cell.length_b   1.000
_cell.length_c   1.000
_cell.angle_alpha   90.00
_cell.angle_beta   90.00
_cell.angle_gamma   90.00
#
_symmetry.space_group_name_H-M   'P 1'
#
loop_
_entity.id
_entity.type
_entity.pdbx_description
1 polymer ?
#
loop_
_entity_poly.entity_id
_entity_poly.type
_entity_poly.pdbx_seq_one_letter_code
_entity_poly.pdbx_strand_id
1 'polypeptide(L)'
;MLDPKLQTGLLFNQLPKLLFIASNLATSDSDAMVKVARISKSNPNISHDEQIFRKIRSGALDEIDLESYLDIGKLNLQIPNIKDSELPEVGSWLLIKAMVAGLKAHNTHQADKYKQFIEAHCELEQLAIRHLLKEKDFTYLQKFLKDWLLVTSFDNPNPTPQQGASYLIKLTMYWGAMIELYLELELESKNISFLSYSLPYTKIRSGSSKLQFSSRRFLELILQGWAEENYSKNRITKNQFYRDILRKQIVDLTLNPSKDLCELELIDPDIDAIKKRFQRWENAQVLFSYDDVKKYLAILRTPYSENDLGIWLAPYLLINLFTYMQKELLSSGISPTQIEREFSEYPKYKTLVSKRYKRFNADTKLSP
;
A
#
# COMPACT_ATOMS: atom_id res chain seq x y z
N MET A 1 1.21 2.96 18.35
CA MET A 1 1.50 3.91 17.25
C MET A 1 2.97 3.75 16.93
N LEU A 2 3.37 3.63 15.66
CA LEU A 2 4.80 3.68 15.32
C LEU A 2 5.37 5.00 15.86
N ASP A 3 6.54 4.96 16.51
CA ASP A 3 7.19 6.14 17.06
C ASP A 3 7.22 7.25 15.99
N PRO A 4 6.75 8.48 16.30
CA PRO A 4 6.80 9.60 15.37
C PRO A 4 8.17 9.78 14.69
N LYS A 5 9.28 9.52 15.39
CA LYS A 5 10.64 9.56 14.84
C LYS A 5 10.87 8.51 13.76
N LEU A 6 10.30 7.32 13.92
CA LEU A 6 10.35 6.26 12.90
C LEU A 6 9.40 6.52 11.72
N GLN A 7 8.63 7.61 11.76
CA GLN A 7 7.75 8.06 10.69
C GLN A 7 8.23 9.35 10.02
N THR A 8 9.34 9.95 10.45
CA THR A 8 9.93 11.13 9.80
C THR A 8 10.85 10.73 8.66
N GLY A 9 10.87 11.53 7.59
CA GLY A 9 11.76 11.31 6.45
C GLY A 9 11.58 12.36 5.37
N LEU A 10 12.23 12.16 4.22
CA LEU A 10 12.07 13.01 3.03
C LEU A 10 11.36 12.23 1.91
N LEU A 11 11.93 11.10 1.51
CA LEU A 11 11.35 10.11 0.60
C LEU A 11 10.53 9.10 1.37
N PHE A 12 10.93 8.70 2.57
CA PHE A 12 10.23 7.68 3.35
C PHE A 12 9.24 8.27 4.38
N ASN A 13 8.97 9.57 4.33
CA ASN A 13 8.09 10.24 5.30
C ASN A 13 6.73 9.54 5.42
N GLN A 14 6.39 9.10 6.63
CA GLN A 14 5.17 8.33 6.95
C GLN A 14 4.96 7.04 6.14
N LEU A 15 5.90 6.62 5.28
CA LEU A 15 5.70 5.50 4.37
C LEU A 15 5.38 4.19 5.12
N PRO A 16 6.07 3.81 6.21
CA PRO A 16 5.74 2.59 6.93
C PRO A 16 4.29 2.57 7.44
N LYS A 17 3.82 3.69 8.02
CA LYS A 17 2.43 3.86 8.43
C LYS A 17 1.47 3.80 7.24
N LEU A 18 1.79 4.48 6.13
CA LEU A 18 0.95 4.47 4.93
C LEU A 18 0.80 3.07 4.34
N LEU A 19 1.89 2.30 4.24
CA LEU A 19 1.85 0.92 3.76
C LEU A 19 1.06 0.01 4.71
N PHE A 20 1.24 0.19 6.01
CA PHE A 20 0.47 -0.55 7.01
C PHE A 20 -1.05 -0.26 6.89
N ILE A 21 -1.45 1.00 6.80
CA ILE A 21 -2.85 1.38 6.59
C ILE A 21 -3.37 0.83 5.26
N ALA A 22 -2.60 0.98 4.18
CA ALA A 22 -2.98 0.52 2.85
C ALA A 22 -3.13 -1.00 2.77
N SER A 23 -2.38 -1.76 3.58
CA SER A 23 -2.52 -3.21 3.66
C SER A 23 -3.88 -3.64 4.21
N ASN A 24 -4.50 -2.79 5.04
CA ASN A 24 -5.77 -3.06 5.73
C ASN A 24 -5.76 -4.44 6.43
N LEU A 25 -4.58 -4.88 6.89
CA LEU A 25 -4.37 -6.17 7.53
C LEU A 25 -4.79 -6.16 9.00
N ALA A 26 -4.86 -4.99 9.63
CA ALA A 26 -5.26 -4.83 11.01
C ALA A 26 -6.16 -3.62 11.23
N THR A 27 -7.09 -3.76 12.16
CA THR A 27 -8.06 -2.72 12.56
C THR A 27 -7.51 -1.74 13.59
N SER A 28 -6.43 -2.13 14.29
CA SER A 28 -5.73 -1.32 15.27
C SER A 28 -4.29 -1.83 15.48
N ASP A 29 -3.46 -1.04 16.15
CA ASP A 29 -2.10 -1.45 16.54
C ASP A 29 -2.12 -2.70 17.44
N SER A 30 -3.11 -2.80 18.33
CA SER A 30 -3.26 -3.97 19.19
C SER A 30 -3.61 -5.22 18.37
N ASP A 31 -4.49 -5.08 17.38
CA ASP A 31 -4.84 -6.18 16.46
C ASP A 31 -3.62 -6.61 15.63
N ALA A 32 -2.82 -5.66 15.16
CA ALA A 32 -1.57 -5.96 14.47
C ALA A 32 -0.58 -6.73 15.35
N MET A 33 -0.40 -6.32 16.60
CA MET A 33 0.48 -7.02 17.55
C MET A 33 -0.01 -8.43 17.86
N VAL A 34 -1.33 -8.63 18.02
CA VAL A 34 -1.92 -9.97 18.17
C VAL A 34 -1.63 -10.83 16.95
N LYS A 35 -1.78 -10.28 15.74
CA LYS A 35 -1.49 -11.00 14.49
C LYS A 35 0.00 -11.35 14.35
N VAL A 36 0.90 -10.42 14.67
CA VAL A 36 2.34 -10.68 14.70
C VAL A 36 2.68 -11.78 15.71
N ALA A 37 2.08 -11.75 16.91
CA ALA A 37 2.29 -12.78 17.92
C ALA A 37 1.80 -14.15 17.46
N ARG A 38 0.62 -14.23 16.84
CA ARG A 38 0.08 -15.48 16.26
C ARG A 38 1.04 -16.09 15.25
N ILE A 39 1.61 -15.27 14.38
CA ILE A 39 2.58 -15.69 13.36
C ILE A 39 3.89 -16.12 14.02
N SER A 40 4.49 -15.25 14.84
CA SER A 40 5.79 -15.52 15.48
C SER A 40 5.76 -16.82 16.29
N LYS A 41 4.68 -17.04 17.04
CA LYS A 41 4.53 -18.19 17.93
C LYS A 41 3.83 -19.38 17.26
N SER A 42 3.46 -19.27 15.99
CA SER A 42 2.68 -20.27 15.25
C SER A 42 1.43 -20.73 16.02
N ASN A 43 0.75 -19.81 16.71
CA ASN A 43 -0.40 -20.11 17.57
C ASN A 43 -1.59 -19.20 17.21
N PRO A 44 -2.63 -19.71 16.51
CA PRO A 44 -3.78 -18.90 16.10
C PRO A 44 -4.68 -18.47 17.26
N ASN A 45 -4.58 -19.11 18.43
CA ASN A 45 -5.47 -18.87 19.57
C ASN A 45 -5.05 -17.68 20.45
N ILE A 46 -3.91 -17.05 20.17
CA ILE A 46 -3.47 -15.84 20.88
C ILE A 46 -4.54 -14.76 20.74
N SER A 47 -4.92 -14.13 21.85
CA SER A 47 -6.01 -13.15 21.89
C SER A 47 -5.59 -11.87 22.63
N HIS A 48 -6.40 -10.82 22.52
CA HIS A 48 -6.20 -9.55 23.22
C HIS A 48 -6.21 -9.66 24.76
N ASP A 49 -6.64 -10.80 25.29
CA ASP A 49 -6.78 -11.02 26.73
C ASP A 49 -5.49 -11.45 27.41
N GLU A 50 -4.45 -11.82 26.65
CA GLU A 50 -3.15 -12.16 27.24
C GLU A 50 -2.54 -10.96 27.96
N GLN A 51 -1.78 -11.27 29.02
CA GLN A 51 -1.20 -10.27 29.92
C GLN A 51 -0.32 -9.25 29.18
N ILE A 52 0.38 -9.68 28.13
CA ILE A 52 1.24 -8.81 27.31
C ILE A 52 0.43 -7.70 26.62
N PHE A 53 -0.76 -8.00 26.07
CA PHE A 53 -1.60 -7.01 25.40
C PHE A 53 -2.32 -6.10 26.39
N ARG A 54 -2.53 -6.56 27.64
CA ARG A 54 -2.97 -5.69 28.74
C ARG A 54 -1.88 -4.70 29.12
N LYS A 55 -0.63 -5.16 29.26
CA LYS A 55 0.55 -4.30 29.52
C LYS A 55 0.75 -3.25 28.43
N ILE A 56 0.60 -3.63 27.15
CA ILE A 56 0.64 -2.69 26.01
C ILE A 56 -0.43 -1.59 26.16
N ARG A 57 -1.67 -1.99 26.44
CA ARG A 57 -2.79 -1.04 26.60
C ARG A 57 -2.59 -0.09 27.77
N SER A 58 -1.96 -0.54 28.85
CA SER A 58 -1.69 0.29 30.03
C SER A 58 -0.36 1.06 29.95
N GLY A 59 0.40 0.95 28.85
CA GLY A 59 1.74 1.56 28.73
C GLY A 59 2.77 1.01 29.72
N ALA A 60 2.53 -0.17 30.29
CA ALA A 60 3.36 -0.81 31.31
C ALA A 60 4.21 -1.97 30.73
N LEU A 61 4.33 -2.03 29.41
CA LEU A 61 5.15 -3.01 28.72
C LEU A 61 6.60 -2.52 28.71
N ASP A 62 7.52 -3.34 29.21
CA ASP A 62 8.95 -3.13 29.00
C ASP A 62 9.45 -3.86 27.74
N GLU A 63 10.61 -3.43 27.24
CA GLU A 63 11.20 -3.94 25.99
C GLU A 63 11.60 -5.42 26.10
N ILE A 64 12.11 -5.84 27.27
CA ILE A 64 12.59 -7.21 27.53
C ILE A 64 11.41 -8.19 27.52
N ASP A 65 10.29 -7.82 28.14
CA ASP A 65 9.04 -8.56 28.14
C ASP A 65 8.52 -8.77 26.71
N LEU A 66 8.61 -7.75 25.86
CA LEU A 66 8.18 -7.82 24.47
C LEU A 66 9.10 -8.71 23.64
N GLU A 67 10.42 -8.52 23.77
CA GLU A 67 11.44 -9.32 23.10
C GLU A 67 11.31 -10.80 23.45
N SER A 68 11.16 -11.09 24.74
CA SER A 68 10.96 -12.45 25.25
C SER A 68 9.63 -13.03 24.78
N TYR A 69 8.53 -12.26 24.83
CA TYR A 69 7.22 -12.77 24.44
C TYR A 69 7.12 -13.12 22.95
N LEU A 70 7.69 -12.25 22.10
CA LEU A 70 7.71 -12.40 20.64
C LEU A 70 8.81 -13.33 20.14
N ASP A 71 9.67 -13.85 21.03
CA ASP A 71 10.86 -14.64 20.67
C ASP A 71 11.70 -13.88 19.61
N ILE A 72 11.92 -12.57 19.78
CA ILE A 72 12.57 -11.73 18.76
C ILE A 72 13.97 -12.26 18.43
N GLY A 73 14.71 -12.83 19.38
CA GLY A 73 16.01 -13.46 19.12
C GLY A 73 15.96 -14.68 18.17
N LYS A 74 14.79 -15.30 17.97
CA LYS A 74 14.58 -16.37 16.98
C LYS A 74 14.06 -15.83 15.64
N LEU A 75 13.41 -14.67 15.65
CA LEU A 75 13.13 -13.92 14.43
C LEU A 75 14.50 -13.39 13.97
N ASN A 76 15.10 -13.96 12.93
CA ASN A 76 16.35 -13.48 12.34
C ASN A 76 16.19 -12.07 11.70
N LEU A 77 15.71 -11.10 12.47
CA LEU A 77 15.50 -9.72 12.07
C LEU A 77 16.87 -9.06 12.04
N GLN A 78 17.33 -8.75 10.85
CA GLN A 78 18.52 -7.92 10.66
C GLN A 78 18.15 -6.47 10.94
N ILE A 79 18.11 -6.11 12.23
CA ILE A 79 17.96 -4.72 12.66
C ILE A 79 19.35 -4.06 12.60
N PRO A 80 19.53 -2.97 11.84
CA PRO A 80 20.79 -2.25 11.83
C PRO A 80 21.17 -1.78 13.23
N ASN A 81 22.38 -2.09 13.68
CA ASN A 81 22.89 -1.60 14.95
C ASN A 81 23.14 -0.08 14.85
N ILE A 82 22.35 0.71 15.57
CA ILE A 82 22.42 2.18 15.56
C ILE A 82 23.07 2.64 16.85
N LYS A 83 24.09 3.48 16.73
CA LYS A 83 24.71 4.10 17.91
C LYS A 83 23.83 5.22 18.45
N ASP A 84 23.88 5.50 19.75
CA ASP A 84 23.13 6.60 20.36
C ASP A 84 23.36 7.95 19.66
N SER A 85 24.59 8.19 19.19
CA SER A 85 24.96 9.40 18.43
C SER A 85 24.26 9.54 17.08
N GLU A 86 23.74 8.45 16.53
CA GLU A 86 23.07 8.37 15.22
C GLU A 86 21.54 8.43 15.35
N LEU A 87 21.00 8.36 16.57
CA LEU A 87 19.56 8.46 16.85
C LEU A 87 18.88 9.71 16.24
N PRO A 88 19.51 10.90 16.19
CA PRO A 88 18.91 12.07 15.53
C PRO A 88 18.76 11.89 14.01
N GLU A 89 19.53 11.01 13.39
CA GLU A 89 19.51 10.72 11.95
C GLU A 89 18.51 9.61 11.58
N VAL A 90 17.90 8.97 12.59
CA VAL A 90 16.94 7.89 12.40
C VAL A 90 15.63 8.46 11.87
N GLY A 91 15.16 7.84 10.79
CA GLY A 91 13.85 8.10 10.20
C GLY A 91 13.23 6.81 9.67
N SER A 92 12.18 6.97 8.88
CA SER A 92 11.49 5.87 8.22
C SER A 92 12.40 4.98 7.37
N TRP A 93 13.52 5.51 6.86
CA TRP A 93 14.50 4.75 6.07
C TRP A 93 15.01 3.50 6.82
N LEU A 94 15.10 3.56 8.16
CA LEU A 94 15.52 2.43 8.98
C LEU A 94 14.54 1.27 8.90
N LEU A 95 13.25 1.57 9.06
CA LEU A 95 12.19 0.56 9.00
C LEU A 95 12.13 -0.08 7.61
N ILE A 96 12.27 0.73 6.56
CA ILE A 96 12.28 0.20 5.19
C ILE A 96 13.52 -0.66 4.94
N LYS A 97 14.69 -0.26 5.43
CA LYS A 97 15.92 -1.06 5.33
C LYS A 97 15.75 -2.42 6.03
N ALA A 98 15.15 -2.43 7.23
CA ALA A 98 14.84 -3.68 7.95
C ALA A 98 13.83 -4.56 7.19
N MET A 99 12.78 -3.96 6.61
CA MET A 99 11.80 -4.68 5.78
C MET A 99 12.46 -5.34 4.56
N VAL A 100 13.32 -4.61 3.83
CA VAL A 100 14.05 -5.13 2.66
C VAL A 100 15.02 -6.24 3.06
N ALA A 101 15.71 -6.11 4.19
CA ALA A 101 16.59 -7.15 4.71
C ALA A 101 15.81 -8.44 5.05
N GLY A 102 14.62 -8.32 5.64
CA GLY A 102 13.72 -9.47 5.88
C GLY A 102 13.29 -10.18 4.59
N LEU A 103 13.05 -9.44 3.50
CA LEU A 103 12.69 -10.02 2.19
C LEU A 103 13.86 -10.78 1.53
N LYS A 104 15.13 -10.44 1.83
CA LYS A 104 16.31 -11.16 1.31
C LYS A 104 16.41 -12.60 1.83
N ALA A 105 15.75 -12.92 2.95
CA ALA A 105 15.77 -14.27 3.51
C ALA A 105 14.92 -15.29 2.73
N HIS A 106 14.08 -14.86 1.78
CA HIS A 106 13.04 -15.69 1.13
C HIS A 106 13.13 -15.73 -0.42
N ASN A 107 14.35 -15.67 -0.98
CA ASN A 107 14.71 -15.26 -2.36
C ASN A 107 13.99 -15.80 -3.63
N THR A 108 13.88 -14.88 -4.61
CA THR A 108 14.08 -15.05 -6.06
C THR A 108 15.19 -14.07 -6.53
N HIS A 109 16.01 -14.44 -7.54
CA HIS A 109 17.20 -13.67 -7.98
C HIS A 109 16.89 -12.33 -8.68
N GLN A 110 15.73 -12.18 -9.33
CA GLN A 110 15.34 -10.93 -10.02
C GLN A 110 15.05 -9.79 -9.03
N ALA A 111 14.56 -10.12 -7.84
CA ALA A 111 14.27 -9.17 -6.78
C ALA A 111 15.54 -8.50 -6.22
N ASP A 112 16.72 -9.14 -6.32
CA ASP A 112 17.92 -8.70 -5.59
C ASP A 112 18.45 -7.34 -6.05
N LYS A 113 18.40 -7.06 -7.35
CA LYS A 113 18.77 -5.74 -7.89
C LYS A 113 17.79 -4.66 -7.47
N TYR A 114 16.49 -4.98 -7.43
CA TYR A 114 15.49 -4.06 -6.91
C TYR A 114 15.67 -3.82 -5.40
N LYS A 115 15.96 -4.85 -4.61
CA LYS A 115 16.28 -4.70 -3.18
C LYS A 115 17.49 -3.79 -2.96
N GLN A 116 18.59 -4.00 -3.72
CA GLN A 116 19.76 -3.11 -3.70
C GLN A 116 19.40 -1.66 -4.07
N PHE A 117 18.49 -1.49 -5.02
CA PHE A 117 17.99 -0.16 -5.41
C PHE A 117 17.24 0.52 -4.25
N ILE A 118 16.42 -0.20 -3.47
CA ILE A 118 15.78 0.35 -2.28
C ILE A 118 16.80 0.66 -1.17
N GLU A 119 17.79 -0.20 -0.95
CA GLU A 119 18.84 0.04 0.03
C GLU A 119 19.63 1.32 -0.27
N ALA A 120 19.95 1.55 -1.54
CA ALA A 120 20.60 2.78 -1.97
C ALA A 120 19.72 4.02 -1.69
N HIS A 121 18.38 3.91 -1.80
CA HIS A 121 17.49 5.01 -1.43
C HIS A 121 17.51 5.28 0.09
N CYS A 122 17.62 4.23 0.90
CA CYS A 122 17.75 4.37 2.35
C CYS A 122 19.03 5.13 2.72
N GLU A 123 20.16 4.78 2.08
CA GLU A 123 21.45 5.46 2.28
C GLU A 123 21.38 6.93 1.81
N LEU A 124 20.77 7.19 0.66
CA LEU A 124 20.54 8.53 0.14
C LEU A 124 19.75 9.40 1.13
N GLU A 125 18.64 8.90 1.66
CA GLU A 125 17.84 9.64 2.62
C GLU A 125 18.59 9.88 3.93
N GLN A 126 19.30 8.87 4.44
CA GLN A 126 20.12 9.02 5.63
C GLN A 126 21.16 10.14 5.45
N LEU A 127 21.85 10.17 4.30
CA LEU A 127 22.82 11.23 3.98
C LEU A 127 22.16 12.61 3.89
N ALA A 128 20.98 12.70 3.27
CA ALA A 128 20.23 13.95 3.16
C ALA A 128 19.78 14.47 4.54
N ILE A 129 19.24 13.61 5.40
CA ILE A 129 18.84 13.96 6.77
C ILE A 129 20.07 14.44 7.56
N ARG A 130 21.18 13.71 7.51
CA ARG A 130 22.43 14.09 8.18
C ARG A 130 22.91 15.47 7.74
N HIS A 131 22.87 15.76 6.44
CA HIS A 131 23.26 17.06 5.91
C HIS A 131 22.34 18.17 6.42
N LEU A 132 21.02 17.98 6.37
CA LEU A 132 20.04 18.97 6.83
C LEU A 132 20.13 19.24 8.33
N LEU A 133 20.43 18.22 9.14
CA LEU A 133 20.61 18.38 10.59
C LEU A 133 21.87 19.19 10.92
N LYS A 134 22.96 18.97 10.18
CA LYS A 134 24.25 19.64 10.41
C LYS A 134 24.27 21.06 9.86
N GLU A 135 23.91 21.22 8.59
CA GLU A 135 24.09 22.48 7.86
C GLU A 135 22.86 23.37 7.88
N LYS A 136 21.67 22.81 8.19
CA LYS A 136 20.37 23.52 8.11
C LYS A 136 20.13 24.17 6.73
N ASP A 137 20.65 23.56 5.67
CA ASP A 137 20.56 24.08 4.30
C ASP A 137 19.19 23.78 3.65
N PHE A 138 18.30 24.77 3.66
CA PHE A 138 16.98 24.64 3.02
C PHE A 138 17.03 24.68 1.49
N THR A 139 18.10 25.21 0.90
CA THR A 139 18.30 25.16 -0.56
C THR A 139 18.58 23.74 -1.00
N TYR A 140 19.37 23.00 -0.21
CA TYR A 140 19.58 21.58 -0.40
C TYR A 140 18.26 20.80 -0.33
N LEU A 141 17.41 21.07 0.69
CA LEU A 141 16.10 20.42 0.82
C LEU A 141 15.23 20.64 -0.44
N GLN A 142 15.10 21.88 -0.89
CA GLN A 142 14.30 22.19 -2.08
C GLN A 142 14.83 21.49 -3.33
N LYS A 143 16.16 21.49 -3.52
CA LYS A 143 16.79 20.77 -4.63
C LYS A 143 16.53 19.26 -4.52
N PHE A 144 16.67 18.68 -3.33
CA PHE A 144 16.43 17.27 -3.08
C PHE A 144 14.98 16.88 -3.42
N LEU A 145 13.99 17.61 -2.90
CA LEU A 145 12.58 17.33 -3.17
C LEU A 145 12.20 17.54 -4.65
N LYS A 146 12.79 18.53 -5.31
CA LYS A 146 12.62 18.75 -6.75
C LYS A 146 13.18 17.59 -7.56
N ASP A 147 14.42 17.21 -7.29
CA ASP A 147 15.10 16.16 -8.05
C ASP A 147 14.40 14.82 -7.81
N TRP A 148 14.14 14.45 -6.57
CA TRP A 148 13.65 13.11 -6.23
C TRP A 148 12.13 12.93 -6.35
N LEU A 149 11.35 13.95 -6.01
CA LEU A 149 9.89 13.90 -5.94
C LEU A 149 9.19 14.89 -6.89
N LEU A 150 9.92 15.62 -7.73
CA LEU A 150 9.35 16.64 -8.64
C LEU A 150 8.56 17.74 -7.89
N VAL A 151 8.91 18.00 -6.62
CA VAL A 151 8.31 19.08 -5.82
C VAL A 151 9.03 20.38 -6.16
N THR A 152 8.34 21.29 -6.87
CA THR A 152 8.94 22.53 -7.37
C THR A 152 8.88 23.70 -6.39
N SER A 153 8.00 23.62 -5.38
CA SER A 153 7.86 24.62 -4.34
C SER A 153 7.57 23.97 -3.00
N PHE A 154 8.37 24.30 -1.99
CA PHE A 154 8.19 23.84 -0.62
C PHE A 154 8.86 24.83 0.33
N ASP A 155 8.04 25.54 1.10
CA ASP A 155 8.52 26.54 2.05
C ASP A 155 8.81 25.85 3.39
N ASN A 156 10.08 25.63 3.70
CA ASN A 156 10.50 25.04 4.96
C ASN A 156 10.95 26.16 5.93
N PRO A 157 10.61 26.12 7.24
CA PRO A 157 9.96 25.03 7.98
C PRO A 157 8.42 25.02 7.96
N ASN A 158 7.78 26.04 7.37
CA ASN A 158 6.33 26.26 7.48
C ASN A 158 5.65 26.16 6.11
N PRO A 159 5.46 24.95 5.56
CA PRO A 159 4.81 24.80 4.27
C PRO A 159 3.33 25.18 4.38
N THR A 160 2.81 25.81 3.35
CA THR A 160 1.35 26.02 3.22
C THR A 160 0.63 24.66 3.15
N PRO A 161 -0.65 24.57 3.55
CA PRO A 161 -1.42 23.33 3.42
C PRO A 161 -1.40 22.74 2.00
N GLN A 162 -1.37 23.60 0.98
CA GLN A 162 -1.30 23.20 -0.43
C GLN A 162 0.07 22.62 -0.81
N GLN A 163 1.17 23.20 -0.31
CA GLN A 163 2.51 22.64 -0.51
C GLN A 163 2.67 21.31 0.22
N GLY A 164 2.19 21.21 1.46
CA GLY A 164 2.18 19.95 2.22
C GLY A 164 1.37 18.87 1.51
N ALA A 165 0.18 19.21 0.99
CA ALA A 165 -0.64 18.32 0.18
C ALA A 165 0.06 17.85 -1.10
N SER A 166 0.65 18.78 -1.88
CA SER A 166 1.38 18.42 -3.10
C SER A 166 2.57 17.50 -2.77
N TYR A 167 3.37 17.83 -1.75
CA TYR A 167 4.45 16.97 -1.29
C TYR A 167 3.98 15.54 -0.97
N LEU A 168 2.90 15.38 -0.19
CA LEU A 168 2.36 14.06 0.15
C LEU A 168 1.81 13.30 -1.06
N ILE A 169 1.12 13.97 -2.00
CA ILE A 169 0.63 13.35 -3.23
C ILE A 169 1.80 12.84 -4.07
N LYS A 170 2.84 13.67 -4.24
CA LYS A 170 4.03 13.35 -5.03
C LYS A 170 4.86 12.22 -4.40
N LEU A 171 5.00 12.24 -3.08
CA LEU A 171 5.57 11.14 -2.30
C LEU A 171 4.82 9.82 -2.55
N THR A 172 3.49 9.87 -2.49
CA THR A 172 2.61 8.72 -2.70
C THR A 172 2.73 8.18 -4.12
N MET A 173 2.77 9.04 -5.13
CA MET A 173 2.98 8.65 -6.52
C MET A 173 4.37 8.06 -6.76
N TYR A 174 5.41 8.61 -6.13
CA TYR A 174 6.76 8.07 -6.21
C TYR A 174 6.81 6.63 -5.70
N TRP A 175 6.26 6.38 -4.50
CA TRP A 175 6.20 5.03 -3.94
C TRP A 175 5.26 4.10 -4.68
N GLY A 176 4.16 4.63 -5.21
CA GLY A 176 3.30 3.90 -6.15
C GLY A 176 4.09 3.35 -7.32
N ALA A 177 4.88 4.20 -7.98
CA ALA A 177 5.73 3.83 -9.10
C ALA A 177 6.87 2.87 -8.70
N MET A 178 7.46 3.04 -7.51
CA MET A 178 8.48 2.12 -7.00
C MET A 178 7.92 0.70 -6.80
N ILE A 179 6.77 0.56 -6.15
CA ILE A 179 6.14 -0.74 -5.90
C ILE A 179 5.61 -1.35 -7.20
N GLU A 180 5.06 -0.54 -8.10
CA GLU A 180 4.61 -1.03 -9.41
C GLU A 180 5.78 -1.56 -10.25
N LEU A 181 6.94 -0.89 -10.22
CA LEU A 181 8.18 -1.42 -10.82
C LEU A 181 8.56 -2.77 -10.22
N TYR A 182 8.45 -2.96 -8.89
CA TYR A 182 8.70 -4.27 -8.27
C TYR A 182 7.77 -5.35 -8.86
N LEU A 183 6.47 -5.05 -8.97
CA LEU A 183 5.50 -5.98 -9.54
C LEU A 183 5.80 -6.29 -11.02
N GLU A 184 6.20 -5.30 -11.82
CA GLU A 184 6.62 -5.51 -13.21
C GLU A 184 7.82 -6.46 -13.32
N LEU A 185 8.77 -6.36 -12.39
CA LEU A 185 9.95 -7.21 -12.35
C LEU A 185 9.62 -8.64 -11.92
N GLU A 186 8.82 -8.81 -10.87
CA GLU A 186 8.44 -10.14 -10.36
C GLU A 186 7.50 -10.89 -11.31
N LEU A 187 6.61 -10.19 -12.00
CA LEU A 187 5.65 -10.78 -12.93
C LEU A 187 6.18 -10.84 -14.37
N GLU A 188 7.43 -10.42 -14.60
CA GLU A 188 8.08 -10.31 -15.91
C GLU A 188 7.23 -9.59 -16.98
N SER A 189 6.37 -8.66 -16.54
CA SER A 189 5.38 -8.00 -17.40
C SER A 189 5.62 -6.50 -17.45
N LYS A 190 6.06 -6.01 -18.61
CA LYS A 190 6.36 -4.59 -18.86
C LYS A 190 5.12 -3.68 -18.94
N ASN A 191 3.91 -4.26 -18.86
CA ASN A 191 2.64 -3.57 -19.10
C ASN A 191 1.75 -3.47 -17.86
N ILE A 192 2.29 -3.70 -16.66
CA ILE A 192 1.54 -3.49 -15.42
C ILE A 192 1.49 -1.98 -15.16
N SER A 193 0.58 -1.27 -15.84
CA SER A 193 0.32 0.17 -15.66
C SER A 193 -1.04 0.45 -15.00
N PHE A 194 -1.50 -0.47 -14.13
CA PHE A 194 -2.87 -0.43 -13.64
C PHE A 194 -3.19 0.83 -12.82
N LEU A 195 -2.22 1.41 -12.10
CA LEU A 195 -2.44 2.67 -11.38
C LEU A 195 -2.71 3.83 -12.33
N SER A 196 -2.03 3.90 -13.48
CA SER A 196 -2.27 4.94 -14.50
C SER A 196 -3.71 4.92 -15.00
N TYR A 197 -4.34 3.73 -15.05
CA TYR A 197 -5.74 3.59 -15.43
C TYR A 197 -6.71 3.80 -14.26
N SER A 198 -6.21 3.70 -13.02
CA SER A 198 -6.97 3.76 -11.77
C SER A 198 -6.84 5.11 -11.04
N LEU A 199 -6.38 6.16 -11.73
CA LEU A 199 -6.26 7.50 -11.14
C LEU A 199 -7.63 8.10 -10.77
N PRO A 200 -7.69 8.95 -9.73
CA PRO A 200 -8.93 9.62 -9.36
C PRO A 200 -9.33 10.64 -10.43
N TYR A 201 -10.62 10.94 -10.50
CA TYR A 201 -11.15 11.97 -11.41
C TYR A 201 -12.28 12.78 -10.76
N THR A 202 -12.48 14.02 -11.18
CA THR A 202 -13.55 14.86 -10.63
C THR A 202 -14.79 14.76 -11.50
N LYS A 203 -15.93 14.43 -10.88
CA LYS A 203 -17.23 14.55 -11.52
C LYS A 203 -17.90 15.84 -11.09
N ILE A 204 -18.22 16.71 -12.05
CA ILE A 204 -18.99 17.93 -11.81
C ILE A 204 -20.47 17.60 -11.98
N ARG A 205 -21.27 17.83 -10.94
CA ARG A 205 -22.73 17.65 -11.00
C ARG A 205 -23.41 18.79 -10.25
N SER A 206 -24.29 19.52 -10.95
CA SER A 206 -25.10 20.60 -10.37
C SER A 206 -24.30 21.62 -9.54
N GLY A 207 -23.15 22.07 -10.05
CA GLY A 207 -22.28 23.04 -9.36
C GLY A 207 -21.39 22.48 -8.26
N SER A 208 -21.52 21.20 -7.90
CA SER A 208 -20.64 20.53 -6.93
C SER A 208 -19.59 19.66 -7.64
N SER A 209 -18.33 19.80 -7.24
CA SER A 209 -17.24 18.90 -7.66
C SER A 209 -17.15 17.74 -6.67
N LYS A 210 -17.27 16.50 -7.16
CA LYS A 210 -17.12 15.30 -6.34
C LYS A 210 -16.00 14.43 -6.89
N LEU A 211 -14.97 14.22 -6.08
CA LEU A 211 -13.89 13.29 -6.39
C LEU A 211 -14.44 11.87 -6.52
N GLN A 212 -14.02 11.18 -7.57
CA GLN A 212 -14.15 9.73 -7.73
C GLN A 212 -12.80 9.11 -7.40
N PHE A 213 -12.78 8.25 -6.39
CA PHE A 213 -11.56 7.67 -5.85
C PHE A 213 -10.94 6.62 -6.77
N SER A 214 -9.66 6.35 -6.57
CA SER A 214 -8.94 5.27 -7.27
C SER A 214 -9.58 3.90 -7.09
N SER A 215 -10.13 3.60 -5.90
CA SER A 215 -10.89 2.37 -5.65
C SER A 215 -12.08 2.21 -6.59
N ARG A 216 -12.82 3.28 -6.87
CA ARG A 216 -13.93 3.26 -7.82
C ARG A 216 -13.44 2.93 -9.22
N ARG A 217 -12.40 3.62 -9.66
CA ARG A 217 -11.86 3.45 -11.00
C ARG A 217 -11.31 2.04 -11.22
N PHE A 218 -10.64 1.50 -10.20
CA PHE A 218 -10.17 0.12 -10.20
C PHE A 218 -11.32 -0.91 -10.36
N LEU A 219 -12.41 -0.74 -9.61
CA LEU A 219 -13.59 -1.61 -9.73
C LEU A 219 -14.28 -1.49 -11.09
N GLU A 220 -14.31 -0.29 -11.68
CA GLU A 220 -14.80 -0.08 -13.05
C GLU A 220 -13.96 -0.86 -14.08
N LEU A 221 -12.63 -0.87 -13.93
CA LEU A 221 -11.73 -1.62 -14.80
C LEU A 221 -11.90 -3.13 -14.67
N ILE A 222 -12.07 -3.64 -13.45
CA ILE A 222 -12.33 -5.08 -13.24
C ILE A 222 -13.66 -5.48 -13.88
N LEU A 223 -14.71 -4.68 -13.66
CA LEU A 223 -16.02 -4.91 -14.27
C LEU A 223 -15.93 -4.93 -15.80
N GLN A 224 -15.18 -4.00 -16.38
CA GLN A 224 -14.96 -3.92 -17.82
C GLN A 224 -14.18 -5.14 -18.34
N GLY A 225 -13.05 -5.48 -17.72
CA GLY A 225 -12.25 -6.64 -18.11
C GLY A 225 -13.04 -7.94 -18.04
N TRP A 226 -13.88 -8.11 -17.02
CA TRP A 226 -14.77 -9.27 -16.92
C TRP A 226 -15.82 -9.32 -18.04
N ALA A 227 -16.40 -8.17 -18.39
CA ALA A 227 -17.37 -8.05 -19.49
C ALA A 227 -16.74 -8.43 -20.84
N GLU A 228 -15.52 -7.97 -21.09
CA GLU A 228 -14.78 -8.26 -22.31
C GLU A 228 -14.42 -9.74 -22.40
N GLU A 229 -13.91 -10.33 -21.31
CA GLU A 229 -13.45 -11.73 -21.27
C GLU A 229 -14.59 -12.76 -21.36
N ASN A 230 -15.75 -12.50 -20.72
CA ASN A 230 -16.80 -13.52 -20.57
C ASN A 230 -18.06 -13.27 -21.38
N TYR A 231 -18.26 -12.04 -21.85
CA TYR A 231 -19.46 -11.66 -22.60
C TYR A 231 -19.16 -11.06 -23.96
N SER A 232 -17.87 -10.88 -24.32
CA SER A 232 -17.43 -10.18 -25.52
C SER A 232 -18.09 -8.81 -25.67
N LYS A 233 -18.30 -8.11 -24.54
CA LYS A 233 -18.97 -6.81 -24.45
C LYS A 233 -18.10 -5.82 -23.71
N ASN A 234 -18.14 -4.57 -24.15
CA ASN A 234 -17.44 -3.48 -23.45
C ASN A 234 -18.04 -3.17 -22.06
N ARG A 235 -19.27 -3.65 -21.78
CA ARG A 235 -19.95 -3.40 -20.50
C ARG A 235 -21.02 -4.43 -20.19
N ILE A 236 -21.13 -4.78 -18.92
CA ILE A 236 -22.29 -5.46 -18.31
C ILE A 236 -22.89 -4.61 -17.19
N THR A 237 -24.09 -4.97 -16.72
CA THR A 237 -24.69 -4.31 -15.56
C THR A 237 -23.96 -4.72 -14.28
N LYS A 238 -23.94 -3.84 -13.27
CA LYS A 238 -23.35 -4.18 -11.96
C LYS A 238 -24.03 -5.38 -11.31
N ASN A 239 -25.36 -5.49 -11.45
CA ASN A 239 -26.10 -6.64 -10.91
C ASN A 239 -25.67 -7.95 -11.58
N GLN A 240 -25.43 -7.94 -12.91
CA GLN A 240 -24.90 -9.13 -13.58
C GLN A 240 -23.53 -9.52 -13.02
N PHE A 241 -22.64 -8.55 -12.87
CA PHE A 241 -21.32 -8.79 -12.30
C PHE A 241 -21.37 -9.34 -10.87
N TYR A 242 -22.25 -8.80 -10.02
CA TYR A 242 -22.42 -9.30 -8.65
C TYR A 242 -22.97 -10.73 -8.62
N ARG A 243 -23.88 -11.08 -9.55
CA ARG A 243 -24.36 -12.46 -9.70
C ARG A 243 -23.24 -13.40 -10.10
N ASP A 244 -22.34 -12.98 -11.00
CA ASP A 244 -21.22 -13.80 -11.45
C ASP A 244 -20.24 -14.09 -10.30
N ILE A 245 -19.93 -13.07 -9.48
CA ILE A 245 -19.12 -13.26 -8.26
C ILE A 245 -19.79 -14.27 -7.33
N LEU A 246 -21.09 -14.12 -7.07
CA LEU A 246 -21.80 -14.98 -6.13
C LEU A 246 -21.87 -16.43 -6.63
N ARG A 247 -22.10 -16.64 -7.93
CA ARG A 247 -22.03 -17.96 -8.56
C ARG A 247 -20.65 -18.60 -8.37
N LYS A 248 -19.58 -17.85 -8.64
CA LYS A 248 -18.20 -18.32 -8.43
C LYS A 248 -17.92 -18.67 -6.97
N GLN A 249 -18.44 -17.89 -6.02
CA GLN A 249 -18.34 -18.21 -4.60
C GLN A 249 -19.10 -19.48 -4.23
N ILE A 250 -20.32 -19.66 -4.76
CA ILE A 250 -21.18 -20.81 -4.46
C ILE A 250 -20.54 -22.13 -4.90
N VAL A 251 -19.95 -22.16 -6.09
CA VAL A 251 -19.32 -23.37 -6.64
C VAL A 251 -17.91 -23.62 -6.09
N ASP A 252 -17.37 -22.69 -5.30
CA ASP A 252 -16.07 -22.83 -4.68
C ASP A 252 -16.16 -23.71 -3.43
N LEU A 253 -15.50 -24.88 -3.49
CA LEU A 253 -15.54 -25.90 -2.42
C LEU A 253 -14.84 -25.44 -1.14
N THR A 254 -13.91 -24.50 -1.21
CA THR A 254 -13.24 -23.95 -0.02
C THR A 254 -14.20 -23.03 0.73
N LEU A 255 -14.96 -22.20 0.01
CA LEU A 255 -15.96 -21.30 0.59
C LEU A 255 -17.28 -22.00 0.95
N ASN A 256 -17.64 -23.08 0.26
CA ASN A 256 -18.88 -23.82 0.44
C ASN A 256 -18.65 -25.35 0.41
N PRO A 257 -18.03 -25.94 1.45
CA PRO A 257 -17.65 -27.36 1.44
C PRO A 257 -18.82 -28.34 1.53
N SER A 258 -20.03 -27.87 1.85
CA SER A 258 -21.18 -28.73 2.23
C SER A 258 -22.38 -28.66 1.28
N LYS A 259 -22.23 -28.12 0.06
CA LYS A 259 -23.39 -27.86 -0.82
C LYS A 259 -23.49 -28.83 -1.99
N ASP A 260 -24.68 -29.40 -2.16
CA ASP A 260 -25.07 -30.11 -3.38
C ASP A 260 -25.26 -29.08 -4.50
N LEU A 261 -24.33 -29.08 -5.47
CA LEU A 261 -24.20 -28.03 -6.49
C LEU A 261 -25.43 -27.94 -7.41
N CYS A 262 -26.20 -29.02 -7.54
CA CYS A 262 -27.33 -29.13 -8.46
C CYS A 262 -28.54 -28.25 -8.13
N GLU A 263 -28.72 -27.79 -6.87
CA GLU A 263 -29.89 -26.96 -6.49
C GLU A 263 -29.63 -25.45 -6.62
N LEU A 264 -28.37 -25.02 -6.64
CA LEU A 264 -28.00 -23.60 -6.51
C LEU A 264 -27.93 -22.85 -7.84
N GLU A 265 -27.84 -23.56 -8.96
CA GLU A 265 -27.87 -22.96 -10.29
C GLU A 265 -29.26 -22.41 -10.67
N LEU A 266 -30.31 -22.88 -9.98
CA LEU A 266 -31.72 -22.55 -10.26
C LEU A 266 -32.27 -21.36 -9.45
N ILE A 267 -31.52 -20.83 -8.48
CA ILE A 267 -31.96 -19.74 -7.60
C ILE A 267 -31.26 -18.43 -8.02
N ASP A 268 -32.03 -17.35 -8.28
CA ASP A 268 -31.44 -16.02 -8.49
C ASP A 268 -30.76 -15.57 -7.20
N PRO A 269 -29.43 -15.40 -7.18
CA PRO A 269 -28.73 -15.33 -5.93
C PRO A 269 -28.82 -13.91 -5.33
N ASP A 270 -29.04 -13.80 -4.02
CA ASP A 270 -29.14 -12.50 -3.33
C ASP A 270 -27.78 -11.76 -3.32
N ILE A 271 -27.70 -10.70 -4.11
CA ILE A 271 -26.49 -9.90 -4.31
C ILE A 271 -26.38 -8.69 -3.36
N ASP A 272 -27.30 -8.49 -2.41
CA ASP A 272 -27.33 -7.26 -1.62
C ASP A 272 -26.09 -7.06 -0.75
N ALA A 273 -25.55 -8.13 -0.17
CA ALA A 273 -24.31 -8.09 0.59
C ALA A 273 -23.12 -7.66 -0.28
N ILE A 274 -23.00 -8.23 -1.49
CA ILE A 274 -21.95 -7.87 -2.47
C ILE A 274 -22.11 -6.41 -2.88
N LYS A 275 -23.32 -6.00 -3.26
CA LYS A 275 -23.64 -4.63 -3.67
C LYS A 275 -23.26 -3.61 -2.59
N LYS A 276 -23.62 -3.87 -1.32
CA LYS A 276 -23.28 -3.00 -0.19
C LYS A 276 -21.78 -2.92 0.04
N ARG A 277 -21.06 -4.03 -0.12
CA ARG A 277 -19.59 -4.06 -0.02
C ARG A 277 -18.94 -3.21 -1.12
N PHE A 278 -19.34 -3.41 -2.38
CA PHE A 278 -18.82 -2.61 -3.51
C PHE A 278 -19.15 -1.12 -3.36
N GLN A 279 -20.35 -0.78 -2.90
CA GLN A 279 -20.71 0.61 -2.63
C GLN A 279 -19.80 1.26 -1.58
N ARG A 280 -19.41 0.53 -0.53
CA ARG A 280 -18.47 1.04 0.48
C ARG A 280 -17.09 1.30 -0.12
N TRP A 281 -16.60 0.42 -1.00
CA TRP A 281 -15.32 0.61 -1.70
C TRP A 281 -15.35 1.77 -2.69
N GLU A 282 -16.37 1.86 -3.54
CA GLU A 282 -16.50 2.93 -4.53
C GLU A 282 -16.57 4.33 -3.90
N ASN A 283 -17.06 4.42 -2.66
CA ASN A 283 -17.16 5.67 -1.91
C ASN A 283 -16.01 5.86 -0.91
N ALA A 284 -14.97 5.02 -0.95
CA ALA A 284 -13.83 5.04 -0.01
C ALA A 284 -14.23 5.02 1.48
N GLN A 285 -15.37 4.41 1.80
CA GLN A 285 -15.83 4.23 3.19
C GLN A 285 -14.99 3.18 3.91
N VAL A 286 -14.56 2.16 3.17
CA VAL A 286 -13.63 1.12 3.63
C VAL A 286 -12.57 0.89 2.55
N LEU A 287 -11.36 0.53 2.97
CA LEU A 287 -10.31 0.06 2.07
C LEU A 287 -10.56 -1.41 1.70
N PHE A 288 -9.92 -1.89 0.63
CA PHE A 288 -9.90 -3.30 0.30
C PHE A 288 -9.15 -4.07 1.40
N SER A 289 -9.64 -5.21 1.84
CA SER A 289 -8.84 -6.17 2.59
C SER A 289 -8.33 -7.25 1.65
N TYR A 290 -7.22 -7.90 1.99
CA TYR A 290 -6.69 -9.00 1.18
C TYR A 290 -7.74 -10.11 0.96
N ASP A 291 -8.41 -10.52 2.03
CA ASP A 291 -9.47 -11.53 1.98
C ASP A 291 -10.65 -11.09 1.11
N ASP A 292 -11.10 -9.84 1.25
CA ASP A 292 -12.20 -9.36 0.42
C ASP A 292 -11.81 -9.33 -1.08
N VAL A 293 -10.59 -8.95 -1.43
CA VAL A 293 -10.13 -8.98 -2.84
C VAL A 293 -10.18 -10.41 -3.36
N LYS A 294 -9.70 -11.38 -2.58
CA LYS A 294 -9.78 -12.81 -2.94
C LYS A 294 -11.22 -13.26 -3.16
N LYS A 295 -12.05 -13.02 -2.15
CA LYS A 295 -13.43 -13.47 -2.11
C LYS A 295 -14.31 -12.83 -3.17
N TYR A 296 -14.11 -11.56 -3.52
CA TYR A 296 -15.04 -10.82 -4.38
C TYR A 296 -14.50 -10.48 -5.77
N LEU A 297 -13.18 -10.39 -5.96
CA LEU A 297 -12.58 -9.98 -7.24
C LEU A 297 -11.81 -11.13 -7.87
N ALA A 298 -11.00 -11.81 -7.07
CA ALA A 298 -10.09 -12.85 -7.53
C ALA A 298 -10.82 -14.16 -7.87
N ILE A 299 -11.87 -14.48 -7.11
CA ILE A 299 -12.75 -15.64 -7.28
C ILE A 299 -13.31 -15.80 -8.70
N LEU A 300 -13.38 -14.69 -9.45
CA LEU A 300 -13.82 -14.67 -10.84
C LEU A 300 -12.90 -15.45 -11.77
N ARG A 301 -11.60 -15.51 -11.45
CA ARG A 301 -10.55 -16.08 -12.29
C ARG A 301 -9.87 -17.29 -11.65
N THR A 302 -9.73 -17.31 -10.33
CA THR A 302 -9.07 -18.39 -9.60
C THR A 302 -9.91 -18.83 -8.40
N PRO A 303 -9.94 -20.14 -8.07
CA PRO A 303 -10.60 -20.63 -6.86
C PRO A 303 -10.03 -19.97 -5.59
N TYR A 304 -10.86 -19.85 -4.56
CA TYR A 304 -10.43 -19.38 -3.26
C TYR A 304 -9.56 -20.42 -2.56
N SER A 305 -8.42 -19.98 -2.04
CA SER A 305 -7.52 -20.77 -1.21
C SER A 305 -7.08 -19.90 -0.05
N GLU A 306 -7.20 -20.36 1.20
CA GLU A 306 -6.75 -19.57 2.36
C GLU A 306 -5.23 -19.33 2.33
N ASN A 307 -4.47 -20.27 1.78
CA ASN A 307 -3.00 -20.29 1.82
C ASN A 307 -2.33 -19.63 0.61
N ASP A 308 -3.08 -19.31 -0.45
CA ASP A 308 -2.50 -18.65 -1.62
C ASP A 308 -2.21 -17.17 -1.33
N LEU A 309 -0.93 -16.82 -1.18
CA LEU A 309 -0.41 -15.45 -1.07
C LEU A 309 0.07 -14.95 -2.44
N GLY A 310 -0.82 -14.98 -3.43
CA GLY A 310 -0.48 -14.59 -4.79
C GLY A 310 -0.07 -13.12 -4.93
N ILE A 311 1.15 -12.87 -5.42
CA ILE A 311 1.69 -11.51 -5.71
C ILE A 311 0.83 -10.73 -6.71
N TRP A 312 0.05 -11.43 -7.54
CA TRP A 312 -0.91 -10.85 -8.49
C TRP A 312 -2.06 -10.09 -7.81
N LEU A 313 -2.26 -10.27 -6.51
CA LEU A 313 -3.21 -9.49 -5.71
C LEU A 313 -2.63 -8.17 -5.22
N ALA A 314 -1.31 -7.99 -5.21
CA ALA A 314 -0.64 -6.77 -4.75
C ALA A 314 -1.18 -5.43 -5.31
N PRO A 315 -1.80 -5.35 -6.51
CA PRO A 315 -2.46 -4.12 -6.95
C PRO A 315 -3.42 -3.49 -5.95
N TYR A 316 -4.12 -4.26 -5.11
CA TYR A 316 -5.04 -3.68 -4.12
C TYR A 316 -4.32 -2.77 -3.11
N LEU A 317 -3.09 -3.10 -2.73
CA LEU A 317 -2.29 -2.32 -1.78
C LEU A 317 -2.06 -0.90 -2.33
N LEU A 318 -1.69 -0.83 -3.60
CA LEU A 318 -1.44 0.42 -4.31
C LEU A 318 -2.72 1.24 -4.50
N ILE A 319 -3.84 0.59 -4.81
CA ILE A 319 -5.14 1.26 -4.90
C ILE A 319 -5.60 1.79 -3.54
N ASN A 320 -5.38 1.03 -2.46
CA ASN A 320 -5.68 1.46 -1.10
C ASN A 320 -4.83 2.66 -0.69
N LEU A 321 -3.53 2.65 -1.01
CA LEU A 321 -2.62 3.75 -0.72
C LEU A 321 -3.12 5.05 -1.37
N PHE A 322 -3.46 5.00 -2.66
CA PHE A 322 -3.96 6.17 -3.40
C PHE A 322 -5.31 6.63 -2.84
N THR A 323 -6.23 5.69 -2.60
CA THR A 323 -7.58 5.96 -2.09
C THR A 323 -7.55 6.59 -0.69
N TYR A 324 -6.69 6.06 0.19
CA TYR A 324 -6.48 6.59 1.54
C TYR A 324 -5.99 8.04 1.48
N MET A 325 -4.93 8.29 0.69
CA MET A 325 -4.39 9.65 0.53
C MET A 325 -5.43 10.63 -0.02
N GLN A 326 -6.21 10.23 -1.02
CA GLN A 326 -7.30 11.05 -1.56
C GLN A 326 -8.33 11.42 -0.47
N LYS A 327 -8.68 10.47 0.41
CA LYS A 327 -9.63 10.70 1.50
C LYS A 327 -9.07 11.66 2.56
N GLU A 328 -7.82 11.49 2.96
CA GLU A 328 -7.16 12.36 3.94
C GLU A 328 -7.03 13.80 3.42
N LEU A 329 -6.68 13.96 2.14
CA LEU A 329 -6.55 15.27 1.49
C LEU A 329 -7.89 16.00 1.39
N LEU A 330 -8.97 15.29 1.01
CA LEU A 330 -10.33 15.85 1.00
C LEU A 330 -10.75 16.28 2.41
N SER A 331 -10.48 15.44 3.42
CA SER A 331 -10.81 15.74 4.82
C SER A 331 -10.02 16.94 5.35
N SER A 332 -8.84 17.19 4.79
CA SER A 332 -7.99 18.34 5.08
C SER A 332 -8.35 19.61 4.26
N GLY A 333 -9.46 19.58 3.52
CA GLY A 333 -9.97 20.74 2.76
C GLY A 333 -9.30 20.97 1.42
N ILE A 334 -8.50 20.02 0.90
CA ILE A 334 -7.94 20.11 -0.45
C ILE A 334 -9.03 19.83 -1.47
N SER A 335 -9.13 20.67 -2.51
CA SER A 335 -10.21 20.57 -3.48
C SER A 335 -10.10 19.31 -4.35
N PRO A 336 -11.23 18.70 -4.77
CA PRO A 336 -11.23 17.55 -5.67
C PRO A 336 -10.42 17.75 -6.95
N THR A 337 -10.54 18.94 -7.57
CA THR A 337 -9.85 19.27 -8.82
C THR A 337 -8.34 19.40 -8.63
N GLN A 338 -7.88 19.89 -7.47
CA GLN A 338 -6.46 19.91 -7.15
C GLN A 338 -5.92 18.49 -6.97
N ILE A 339 -6.64 17.62 -6.24
CA ILE A 339 -6.23 16.22 -6.04
C ILE A 339 -6.11 15.51 -7.40
N GLU A 340 -7.14 15.59 -8.24
CA GLU A 340 -7.12 15.02 -9.59
C GLU A 340 -5.95 15.53 -10.42
N ARG A 341 -5.72 16.85 -10.44
CA ARG A 341 -4.62 17.46 -11.20
C ARG A 341 -3.26 16.91 -10.77
N GLU A 342 -2.99 16.84 -9.47
CA GLU A 342 -1.70 16.34 -8.97
C GLU A 342 -1.54 14.84 -9.28
N PHE A 343 -2.57 14.00 -9.05
CA PHE A 343 -2.52 12.57 -9.35
C PHE A 343 -2.40 12.27 -10.86
N SER A 344 -2.88 13.16 -11.73
CA SER A 344 -2.73 13.02 -13.19
C SER A 344 -1.26 13.00 -13.64
N GLU A 345 -0.34 13.45 -12.80
CA GLU A 345 1.10 13.42 -13.07
C GLU A 345 1.74 12.04 -12.87
N TYR A 346 1.01 11.03 -12.36
CA TYR A 346 1.53 9.70 -12.07
C TYR A 346 2.38 9.07 -13.20
N PRO A 347 2.04 9.18 -14.50
CA PRO A 347 2.88 8.67 -15.58
C PRO A 347 4.31 9.24 -15.61
N LYS A 348 4.51 10.48 -15.11
CA LYS A 348 5.84 11.08 -14.95
C LYS A 348 6.66 10.34 -13.89
N TYR A 349 6.04 9.88 -12.81
CA TYR A 349 6.69 9.12 -11.74
C TYR A 349 7.09 7.72 -12.18
N LYS A 350 6.22 7.02 -12.93
CA LYS A 350 6.58 5.75 -13.60
C LYS A 350 7.82 5.92 -14.47
N THR A 351 7.86 6.96 -15.29
CA THR A 351 9.01 7.26 -16.15
C THR A 351 10.27 7.57 -15.34
N LEU A 352 10.15 8.39 -14.29
CA LEU A 352 11.25 8.77 -13.41
C LEU A 352 11.88 7.56 -12.71
N VAL A 353 11.06 6.74 -12.05
CA VAL A 353 11.50 5.53 -11.33
C VAL A 353 12.15 4.53 -12.29
N SER A 354 11.50 4.24 -13.42
CA SER A 354 12.06 3.32 -14.42
C SER A 354 13.39 3.80 -14.99
N LYS A 355 13.55 5.11 -15.23
CA LYS A 355 14.82 5.68 -15.67
C LYS A 355 15.91 5.53 -14.61
N ARG A 356 15.60 5.79 -13.34
CA ARG A 356 16.53 5.63 -12.22
C ARG A 356 16.94 4.19 -12.01
N TYR A 357 15.99 3.26 -12.07
CA TYR A 357 16.29 1.84 -11.93
C TYR A 357 17.19 1.33 -13.06
N LYS A 358 16.92 1.74 -14.31
CA LYS A 358 17.78 1.40 -15.45
C LYS A 358 19.22 1.93 -15.28
N ARG A 359 19.38 3.18 -14.83
CA ARG A 359 20.70 3.76 -14.53
C ARG A 359 21.38 3.03 -13.38
N PHE A 360 20.66 2.75 -12.31
CA PHE A 360 21.18 2.01 -11.17
C PHE A 360 21.65 0.61 -11.58
N ASN A 361 20.93 -0.08 -12.46
CA ASN A 361 21.36 -1.37 -12.99
C ASN A 361 22.64 -1.31 -13.82
N ALA A 362 22.91 -0.17 -14.48
CA ALA A 362 24.15 0.04 -15.25
C ALA A 362 25.33 0.43 -14.34
N ASP A 363 25.13 1.38 -13.44
CA ASP A 363 26.22 2.06 -12.74
C ASP A 363 26.33 1.68 -11.25
N THR A 364 25.37 0.92 -10.72
CA THR A 364 25.21 0.55 -9.29
C THR A 364 25.23 1.77 -8.36
N LYS A 365 24.83 2.94 -8.87
CA LYS A 365 24.80 4.22 -8.15
C LYS A 365 23.48 4.93 -8.41
N LEU A 366 22.93 5.50 -7.35
CA LEU A 366 21.80 6.42 -7.47
C LEU A 366 22.28 7.77 -7.97
N SER A 367 21.60 8.28 -9.01
CA SER A 367 21.80 9.63 -9.53
C SER A 367 20.44 10.33 -9.66
N PRO A 368 20.39 11.66 -9.42
CA PRO A 368 19.20 12.48 -9.63
C PRO A 368 18.49 12.26 -10.98
#